data_AF-A0A5M9R878-F1
#
_entry.id   AF-A0A5M9R878-F1
#
_cell.length_a   1.000
_cell.length_b   1.000
_cell.length_c   1.000
_cell.angle_alpha   90.00
_cell.angle_beta   90.00
_cell.angle_gamma   90.00
#
_symmetry.space_group_name_H-M   'P 1'
#
loop_
_entity.id
_entity.type
_entity.pdbx_description
1 polymer ?
#
loop_
_entity_poly.entity_id
_entity_poly.type
_entity_poly.pdbx_seq_one_letter_code
_entity_poly.pdbx_strand_id
1 'polypeptide(L)' 'MKNTAHQNTVISPAGEKQLIRAAQITAFISELLVSNAMSGSRTVSCEGMAAVMECLSDQMELIIGESSLMNKEIKNEQS' A
#
# COMPACT_ATOMS: atom_id res chain seq x y z
N MET A 1 3.59 -3.56 36.06
CA MET A 1 3.51 -3.66 34.58
C MET A 1 2.85 -2.40 34.06
N LYS A 2 3.56 -1.55 33.31
CA LYS A 2 2.99 -0.33 32.73
C LYS A 2 2.07 -0.76 31.58
N ASN A 3 0.77 -0.53 31.72
CA ASN A 3 -0.21 -0.78 30.66
C ASN A 3 -0.05 0.32 29.61
N THR A 4 0.80 0.08 28.60
CA THR A 4 0.90 0.96 27.44
C THR A 4 -0.33 0.72 26.58
N ALA A 5 -1.36 1.55 26.77
CA ALA A 5 -2.51 1.60 25.87
C ALA A 5 -1.98 1.71 24.43
N HIS A 6 -2.13 0.63 23.65
CA HIS A 6 -1.80 0.65 22.23
C HIS A 6 -2.81 1.60 21.60
N GLN A 7 -2.38 2.84 21.36
CA GLN A 7 -3.19 3.81 20.66
C GLN A 7 -3.34 3.27 19.24
N ASN A 8 -4.56 2.84 18.88
CA ASN A 8 -4.84 2.29 17.56
C ASN A 8 -4.26 3.23 16.50
N THR A 9 -3.39 2.71 15.64
CA THR A 9 -2.86 3.46 14.51
C THR A 9 -4.04 3.84 13.62
N VAL A 10 -4.33 5.13 13.54
CA VAL A 10 -5.38 5.67 12.68
C VAL A 10 -4.72 6.10 11.37
N ILE A 11 -5.28 5.63 10.25
CA ILE A 11 -5.02 6.16 8.91
C ILE A 11 -6.12 7.18 8.64
N SER A 12 -5.80 8.30 7.98
CA SER A 12 -6.82 9.30 7.62
C SER A 12 -7.83 8.74 6.61
N PRO A 13 -9.02 9.35 6.45
CA PRO A 13 -9.96 8.95 5.39
C PRO A 13 -9.36 8.99 3.97
N ALA A 14 -8.40 9.89 3.73
CA ALA A 14 -7.67 9.92 2.46
C ALA A 14 -6.75 8.71 2.33
N GLY A 15 -6.01 8.36 3.39
CA GLY A 15 -5.18 7.16 3.42
C GLY A 15 -5.98 5.86 3.30
N GLU A 16 -7.19 5.78 3.88
CA GLU A 16 -8.10 4.64 3.71
C GLU A 16 -8.50 4.45 2.25
N LYS A 17 -8.80 5.53 1.53
CA LYS A 17 -9.09 5.48 0.10
C LYS A 17 -7.90 4.97 -0.71
N GLN A 18 -6.68 5.37 -0.36
CA GLN A 18 -5.46 4.87 -1.00
C GLN A 18 -5.19 3.41 -0.67
N LEU A 19 -5.49 2.99 0.57
CA LEU A 19 -5.39 1.59 0.98
C LEU A 19 -6.33 0.69 0.17
N ILE A 20 -7.56 1.14 -0.08
CA ILE A 20 -8.51 0.42 -0.96
C ILE A 20 -7.93 0.30 -2.38
N ARG A 21 -7.34 1.37 -2.93
CA ARG A 21 -6.72 1.31 -4.27
C ARG A 21 -5.53 0.36 -4.31
N ALA A 22 -4.66 0.39 -3.31
CA ALA A 22 -3.54 -0.57 -3.19
C ALA A 22 -4.05 -2.02 -3.12
N ALA A 23 -5.13 -2.27 -2.39
CA ALA A 23 -5.78 -3.58 -2.34
C ALA A 23 -6.34 -4.02 -3.71
N GLN A 24 -6.92 -3.09 -4.48
CA GLN A 24 -7.41 -3.37 -5.83
C GLN A 24 -6.26 -3.69 -6.80
N ILE A 25 -5.15 -2.94 -6.74
CA ILE A 25 -3.97 -3.19 -7.58
C ILE A 25 -3.36 -4.55 -7.26
N THR A 26 -3.24 -4.90 -5.98
CA THR A 26 -2.72 -6.21 -5.56
C THR A 26 -3.64 -7.37 -5.95
N ALA A 27 -4.96 -7.18 -5.87
CA ALA A 27 -5.93 -8.16 -6.39
C ALA A 27 -5.75 -8.37 -7.90
N PHE A 28 -5.61 -7.28 -8.68
CA PHE A 28 -5.34 -7.35 -10.10
C PHE A 28 -4.03 -8.10 -10.42
N ILE A 29 -2.94 -7.84 -9.67
CA ILE A 29 -1.67 -8.56 -9.84
C ILE A 29 -1.88 -10.06 -9.59
N SER A 30 -2.63 -10.42 -8.54
CA SER A 30 -2.95 -11.82 -8.24
C SER A 30 -3.72 -12.48 -9.39
N GLU A 31 -4.75 -11.83 -9.91
CA GLU A 31 -5.52 -12.33 -11.06
C GLU A 31 -4.66 -12.49 -12.30
N LEU A 32 -3.78 -11.53 -12.58
CA LEU A 32 -2.85 -11.59 -13.71
C LEU A 32 -1.91 -12.79 -13.60
N LEU A 33 -1.36 -13.04 -12.40
CA LEU A 33 -0.46 -14.17 -12.16
C LEU A 33 -1.19 -15.52 -12.26
N VAL A 34 -2.40 -15.62 -11.71
CA VAL A 34 -3.23 -16.82 -11.81
C VAL A 34 -3.62 -17.10 -13.26
N SER A 35 -4.06 -16.08 -14.01
CA SER A 35 -4.44 -16.21 -15.42
C SER A 35 -3.25 -16.66 -16.29
N ASN A 36 -2.04 -16.14 -16.03
CA ASN A 36 -0.83 -16.62 -16.71
C ASN A 36 -0.54 -18.09 -16.37
N ALA A 37 -0.63 -18.47 -15.10
CA ALA A 37 -0.44 -19.86 -14.68
C ALA A 37 -1.44 -20.83 -15.35
N MET A 38 -2.71 -20.44 -15.47
CA MET A 38 -3.75 -21.26 -16.10
C MET A 38 -3.64 -21.34 -17.63
N SER A 39 -3.17 -20.28 -18.28
CA SER A 39 -2.98 -20.24 -19.74
C SER A 39 -1.70 -20.94 -20.22
N GLY A 40 -0.83 -21.37 -19.30
CA GLY A 40 0.48 -21.95 -19.62
C GLY A 40 1.52 -20.91 -20.05
N SER A 41 1.15 -19.62 -20.08
CA SER A 41 2.08 -18.51 -20.30
C SER A 41 2.97 -18.32 -19.06
N ARG A 42 4.28 -18.27 -19.27
CA ARG A 42 5.27 -18.01 -18.20
C ARG A 42 5.74 -16.57 -18.15
N THR A 43 5.16 -15.69 -18.95
CA THR A 43 5.70 -14.35 -19.19
C THR A 43 4.61 -13.30 -19.10
N VAL A 44 4.92 -12.19 -18.44
CA VAL A 44 4.12 -10.97 -18.40
C VAL A 44 4.88 -9.85 -19.10
N SER A 45 4.16 -8.85 -19.61
CA SER A 45 4.78 -7.64 -20.16
C SER A 45 5.58 -6.91 -19.08
N CYS A 46 6.87 -6.66 -19.36
CA CYS A 46 7.74 -5.92 -18.45
C CYS A 46 7.28 -4.46 -18.29
N GLU A 47 6.94 -3.80 -19.39
CA GLU A 47 6.43 -2.41 -19.38
C GLU A 47 5.11 -2.31 -18.61
N GLY A 48 4.19 -3.25 -18.86
CA GLY A 48 2.90 -3.30 -18.17
C GLY A 48 3.07 -3.55 -16.67
N MET A 49 3.94 -4.48 -16.29
CA MET A 49 4.22 -4.76 -14.88
C MET A 49 4.92 -3.58 -14.19
N ALA A 50 5.84 -2.90 -14.87
CA ALA A 50 6.50 -1.71 -14.34
C ALA A 50 5.48 -0.60 -14.03
N ALA A 51 4.57 -0.30 -14.95
CA ALA A 51 3.51 0.69 -14.74
C ALA A 51 2.57 0.33 -13.57
N VAL A 52 2.23 -0.95 -13.42
CA VAL A 52 1.39 -1.43 -12.31
C VAL A 52 2.12 -1.30 -10.97
N MET A 53 3.41 -1.63 -10.93
CA MET A 53 4.23 -1.54 -9.72
C MET A 53 4.51 -0.08 -9.32
N GLU A 54 4.74 0.81 -10.29
CA GLU A 54 4.84 2.26 -10.05
C GLU A 54 3.54 2.79 -9.42
N CYS A 55 2.39 2.45 -10.00
CA CYS A 55 1.09 2.84 -9.46
C CYS A 55 0.86 2.30 -8.03
N LEU A 56 1.27 1.06 -7.75
CA LEU A 56 1.20 0.48 -6.40
C LEU A 56 2.10 1.26 -5.42
N SER A 57 3.32 1.58 -5.83
CA SER A 57 4.27 2.37 -5.03
C SER A 57 3.68 3.72 -4.64
N ASP A 58 3.11 4.44 -5.60
CA ASP A 58 2.46 5.74 -5.37
C ASP A 58 1.34 5.64 -4.32
N GLN A 59 0.52 4.59 -4.38
CA GLN A 59 -0.53 4.41 -3.37
C GLN A 59 0.06 4.11 -1.99
N MET A 60 1.11 3.28 -1.91
CA MET A 60 1.77 2.92 -0.66
C MET A 60 2.44 4.13 0.01
N GLU A 61 3.13 4.99 -0.73
CA GLU A 61 3.74 6.20 -0.21
C GLU A 61 2.70 7.15 0.40
N LEU A 62 1.56 7.33 -0.27
CA LEU A 62 0.48 8.17 0.23
C LEU A 62 -0.15 7.58 1.51
N ILE A 63 -0.32 6.26 1.60
CA ILE A 63 -0.82 5.61 2.83
C ILE A 63 0.14 5.85 4.00
N ILE A 64 1.45 5.71 3.75
CA ILE A 64 2.50 5.93 4.75
C ILE A 64 2.47 7.40 5.23
N GLY A 65 2.33 8.36 4.29
CA GLY A 65 2.13 9.78 4.58
C GLY A 65 0.94 10.08 5.50
N GLU A 66 -0.16 9.37 5.29
CA GLU A 66 -1.41 9.54 6.05
C GLU A 66 -1.47 8.74 7.36
N SER A 67 -0.42 7.99 7.69
CA SER A 67 -0.36 7.17 8.90
C SER A 67 0.01 8.00 10.14
N SER A 68 -0.79 7.86 11.19
CA SER A 68 -0.59 8.58 12.48
C SER A 68 0.74 8.29 13.20
N LEU A 69 1.46 7.22 12.85
CA LEU A 69 2.81 6.96 13.34
C LEU A 69 3.81 7.98 12.79
N MET A 70 3.71 8.31 11.49
CA MET A 70 4.65 9.21 10.83
C MET A 70 4.39 10.69 11.15
N ASN A 71 3.12 11.05 11.34
CA ASN A 71 2.74 12.41 11.76
C ASN A 71 3.20 12.77 13.19
N LYS A 72 3.49 11.78 14.05
CA LYS A 72 4.00 12.03 15.40
C LYS A 72 5.51 12.19 15.46
N GLU A 73 6.26 11.48 14.61
CA GLU A 73 7.71 11.62 14.54
C GLU A 73 8.10 13.02 14.02
N ILE A 74 7.41 13.53 12.99
CA ILE A 74 7.68 14.87 12.43
C ILE A 74 7.32 16.00 13.42
N LYS A 75 6.30 15.82 14.27
CA LYS A 75 5.91 16.83 15.27
C LYS A 75 6.84 16.88 16.48
N ASN A 76 7.45 15.76 16.86
CA ASN A 76 8.35 15.70 18.02
C ASN A 76 9.75 16.24 17.72
N GLU A 77 10.14 16.37 16.44
CA GLU A 77 11.43 16.97 16.05
C GLU A 77 11.37 18.52 15.95
N GLN A 78 10.20 19.13 16.14
CA GLN A 78 9.99 20.59 16.12
C GLN A 78 9.62 21.21 17.48
N SER A 79 9.87 20.53 18.61
CA SER A 79 9.71 21.05 19.98
C SER A 79 10.97 20.84 20.80
#